data_AF-A0A450X6W8-F1
#
_entry.id   AF-A0A450X6W8-F1
#
_cell.length_a   1.000
_cell.length_b   1.000
_cell.length_c   1.000
_cell.angle_alpha   90.00
_cell.angle_beta   90.00
_cell.angle_gamma   90.00
#
_symmetry.space_group_name_H-M   'P 1'
#
loop_
_entity.id
_entity.type
_entity.pdbx_description
1 polymer ?
#
loop_
_entity_poly.entity_id
_entity_poly.type
_entity_poly.pdbx_seq_one_letter_code
_entity_poly.pdbx_strand_id
1 'polypeptide(L)'
;MAGTLIIEGPPGTGKSQTIANLIAATMARGKRVLFVAEKMAALEVVRRRLDAAGLGEFCLELHSHKTQKRKVLDEIEFRLKKHGHYRMPRDIDVDIARYEEMKTTLKGHVERINRPWKNTGKTLHEIFMTATRYRREIGINPDVLHPEGYDGENLDATAQRRMEDQVAAFQKIGYSSNRVGNVILITK
;
A
#
# COMPACT_ATOMS: atom_id res chain seq x y z
N MET A 1 -21.02 -11.75 -16.36
CA MET A 1 -19.72 -12.46 -16.42
C MET A 1 -19.28 -12.79 -15.00
N ALA A 2 -19.02 -14.07 -14.70
CA ALA A 2 -18.39 -14.47 -13.45
C ALA A 2 -16.87 -14.38 -13.65
N GLY A 3 -16.19 -13.55 -12.86
CA GLY A 3 -14.75 -13.35 -12.92
C GLY A 3 -14.08 -13.92 -11.68
N THR A 4 -12.91 -14.53 -11.84
CA THR A 4 -12.06 -14.99 -10.73
C THR A 4 -11.11 -13.86 -10.33
N LEU A 5 -11.05 -13.55 -9.03
CA LEU A 5 -10.10 -12.59 -8.46
C LEU A 5 -9.19 -13.33 -7.48
N ILE A 6 -7.88 -13.18 -7.64
CA ILE A 6 -6.87 -13.70 -6.72
C ILE A 6 -6.27 -12.52 -5.96
N ILE A 7 -6.20 -12.63 -4.63
CA ILE A 7 -5.61 -11.61 -3.75
C ILE A 7 -4.40 -12.22 -3.05
N GLU A 8 -3.21 -11.78 -3.42
CA GLU A 8 -1.94 -12.19 -2.79
C GLU A 8 -1.31 -11.02 -2.04
N GLY A 9 -0.66 -11.32 -0.92
CA GLY A 9 0.06 -10.30 -0.17
C GLY A 9 0.79 -10.89 1.04
N PRO A 10 1.94 -10.33 1.45
CA PRO A 10 2.66 -10.72 2.67
C PRO A 10 1.79 -10.70 3.95
N PRO A 11 2.24 -11.30 5.06
CA PRO A 11 1.57 -11.17 6.36
C PRO A 11 1.38 -9.69 6.73
N GLY A 12 0.22 -9.33 7.31
CA GLY A 12 -0.06 -7.94 7.72
C GLY A 12 -0.54 -6.99 6.62
N THR A 13 -0.60 -7.40 5.35
CA THR A 13 -1.02 -6.53 4.21
C THR A 13 -2.54 -6.35 4.06
N GLY A 14 -3.31 -6.60 5.11
CA GLY A 14 -4.75 -6.29 5.12
C GLY A 14 -5.64 -7.24 4.30
N LYS A 15 -5.18 -8.43 3.87
CA LYS A 15 -5.99 -9.39 3.09
C LYS A 15 -7.40 -9.64 3.67
N SER A 16 -7.51 -9.90 4.98
CA SER A 16 -8.80 -10.10 5.64
C SER A 16 -9.69 -8.85 5.62
N GLN A 17 -9.08 -7.66 5.62
CA GLN A 17 -9.81 -6.40 5.44
C GLN A 17 -10.36 -6.31 4.02
N THR A 18 -9.54 -6.63 3.01
CA THR A 18 -9.97 -6.64 1.61
C THR A 18 -11.11 -7.62 1.38
N ILE A 19 -11.05 -8.82 1.98
CA ILE A 19 -12.13 -9.81 1.92
C ILE A 19 -13.41 -9.26 2.55
N ALA A 20 -13.35 -8.70 3.76
CA ALA A 20 -14.52 -8.12 4.43
C ALA A 20 -15.15 -6.98 3.59
N ASN A 21 -14.32 -6.09 3.03
CA ASN A 21 -14.76 -5.01 2.17
C ASN A 21 -15.43 -5.55 0.89
N LEU A 22 -14.89 -6.62 0.29
CA LEU A 22 -15.47 -7.25 -0.90
C LEU A 22 -16.84 -7.88 -0.59
N ILE A 23 -16.97 -8.54 0.56
CA ILE A 23 -18.24 -9.09 1.04
C ILE A 23 -19.25 -7.96 1.21
N ALA A 24 -18.90 -6.90 1.95
CA ALA A 24 -19.75 -5.74 2.19
C ALA A 24 -20.20 -5.08 0.88
N ALA A 25 -19.28 -4.84 -0.06
CA ALA A 25 -19.59 -4.26 -1.36
C ALA A 25 -20.50 -5.16 -2.22
N THR A 26 -20.35 -6.49 -2.09
CA THR A 26 -21.20 -7.45 -2.80
C THR A 26 -22.61 -7.49 -2.22
N MET A 27 -22.73 -7.43 -0.89
CA MET A 27 -24.00 -7.33 -0.18
C MET A 27 -24.73 -6.02 -0.49
N ALA A 28 -24.01 -4.90 -0.55
CA ALA A 28 -24.57 -3.60 -0.94
C ALA A 28 -25.17 -3.60 -2.36
N ARG A 29 -24.73 -4.51 -3.23
CA ARG A 29 -25.29 -4.73 -4.57
C ARG A 29 -26.46 -5.73 -4.59
N GLY A 30 -27.00 -6.09 -3.42
CA GLY A 30 -28.11 -7.04 -3.26
C GLY A 30 -27.73 -8.50 -3.52
N LYS A 31 -26.44 -8.84 -3.54
CA LYS A 31 -25.98 -10.22 -3.80
C LYS A 31 -25.75 -10.98 -2.50
N ARG A 32 -25.93 -12.30 -2.57
CA ARG A 32 -25.61 -13.24 -1.49
C ARG A 32 -24.17 -13.72 -1.64
N VAL A 33 -23.45 -13.85 -0.52
CA VAL A 33 -22.04 -14.28 -0.49
C VAL A 33 -21.90 -15.51 0.40
N LEU A 34 -21.24 -16.55 -0.12
CA LEU A 34 -20.77 -17.68 0.67
C LEU A 34 -19.27 -17.49 0.91
N PHE A 35 -18.88 -17.27 2.15
CA PHE A 35 -17.49 -17.17 2.55
C PHE A 35 -17.04 -18.49 3.19
N VAL A 36 -15.96 -19.07 2.67
CA VAL A 36 -15.39 -20.34 3.14
C VAL A 36 -13.90 -20.14 3.35
N ALA A 37 -13.37 -20.74 4.41
CA ALA A 37 -11.95 -20.78 4.70
C ALA A 37 -11.58 -22.10 5.37
N GLU A 38 -10.33 -22.52 5.22
CA GLU A 38 -9.80 -23.75 5.83
C GLU A 38 -9.74 -23.65 7.37
N LYS A 39 -9.39 -22.48 7.90
CA LYS A 39 -9.15 -22.26 9.33
C LYS A 39 -10.24 -21.37 9.95
N MET A 40 -10.75 -21.78 11.12
CA MET A 40 -11.74 -21.01 11.89
C MET A 40 -11.26 -19.59 12.22
N ALA A 41 -9.97 -19.44 12.55
CA ALA A 41 -9.39 -18.13 12.79
C ALA A 41 -9.60 -17.15 11.62
N ALA A 42 -9.56 -17.61 10.36
CA ALA A 42 -9.80 -16.74 9.22
C ALA A 42 -11.28 -16.31 9.12
N LEU A 43 -12.21 -17.21 9.45
CA LEU A 43 -13.64 -16.91 9.52
C LEU A 43 -13.91 -15.87 10.62
N GLU A 44 -13.42 -16.08 11.84
CA GLU A 44 -13.59 -15.18 12.98
C GLU A 44 -13.02 -13.79 12.71
N VAL A 45 -11.84 -13.74 12.09
CA VAL A 45 -11.14 -12.50 11.76
C VAL A 45 -11.93 -11.66 10.74
N VAL A 46 -12.58 -12.30 9.76
CA VAL A 46 -13.47 -11.59 8.82
C VAL A 46 -14.81 -11.24 9.47
N ARG A 47 -15.40 -12.17 10.23
CA ARG A 47 -16.65 -11.98 10.99
C ARG A 47 -16.58 -10.76 11.89
N ARG A 48 -15.54 -10.67 12.72
CA ARG A 48 -15.30 -9.53 13.62
C ARG A 48 -15.21 -8.19 12.90
N ARG A 49 -14.67 -8.16 11.67
CA ARG A 49 -14.63 -6.94 10.84
C ARG A 49 -16.00 -6.54 10.33
N LEU A 50 -16.80 -7.51 9.89
CA LEU A 50 -18.18 -7.27 9.47
C LEU A 50 -19.02 -6.80 10.66
N ASP A 51 -18.83 -7.40 11.84
CA ASP A 51 -19.50 -6.97 13.07
C ASP A 51 -19.12 -5.54 13.47
N ALA A 52 -17.81 -5.22 13.42
CA ALA A 52 -17.33 -3.87 13.70
C ALA A 52 -17.85 -2.82 12.69
N ALA A 53 -18.18 -3.24 11.48
CA ALA A 53 -18.82 -2.41 10.46
C ALA A 53 -20.36 -2.37 10.59
N GLY A 54 -20.95 -2.98 11.63
CA GLY A 54 -22.39 -3.06 11.81
C GLY A 54 -23.10 -4.04 10.86
N LEU A 55 -22.34 -4.82 10.09
CA LEU A 55 -22.87 -5.79 9.13
C LEU A 55 -23.11 -7.16 9.75
N GLY A 56 -22.82 -7.32 11.03
CA GLY A 56 -22.87 -8.60 11.71
C GLY A 56 -24.25 -9.26 11.70
N GLU A 57 -25.31 -8.46 11.81
CA GLU A 57 -26.69 -8.94 11.79
C GLU A 57 -27.08 -9.60 10.45
N PHE A 58 -26.29 -9.40 9.39
CA PHE A 58 -26.54 -9.96 8.07
C PHE A 58 -25.73 -11.23 7.77
N CYS A 59 -24.72 -11.59 8.57
CA CYS A 59 -23.88 -12.77 8.30
C CYS A 59 -24.40 -13.98 9.06
N LEU A 60 -24.94 -14.98 8.37
CA LEU A 60 -25.33 -16.24 9.02
C LEU A 60 -24.12 -17.16 9.15
N GLU A 61 -23.82 -17.58 10.37
CA GLU A 61 -22.70 -18.46 10.66
C GLU A 61 -23.15 -19.92 10.71
N LEU A 62 -22.49 -20.79 9.95
CA LEU A 62 -22.82 -22.21 9.85
C LEU A 62 -21.62 -23.05 10.28
N HIS A 63 -21.55 -23.42 11.55
CA HIS A 63 -20.57 -24.40 12.06
C HIS A 63 -21.26 -25.73 12.43
N SER A 64 -20.69 -26.85 12.01
CA SER A 64 -21.29 -28.18 12.20
C SER A 64 -20.99 -28.75 13.60
N HIS A 65 -21.59 -28.19 14.64
CA HIS A 65 -21.72 -28.87 15.94
C HIS A 65 -23.20 -28.99 16.32
N LYS A 66 -23.65 -30.18 16.73
CA LYS A 66 -25.06 -30.52 17.03
C LYS A 66 -25.77 -29.49 17.95
N THR A 67 -25.02 -28.81 18.81
CA THR A 67 -25.48 -27.78 19.76
C THR A 67 -25.91 -26.45 19.11
N GLN A 68 -25.67 -26.25 17.80
CA GLN A 68 -25.88 -24.94 17.15
C GLN A 68 -27.15 -24.80 16.32
N LYS A 69 -27.91 -25.89 16.08
CA LYS A 69 -29.16 -25.81 15.28
C LYS A 69 -30.16 -24.80 15.86
N ARG A 70 -30.30 -24.78 17.18
CA ARG A 70 -31.18 -23.83 17.88
C ARG A 70 -30.68 -22.39 17.73
N LYS A 71 -29.37 -22.16 17.88
CA LYS A 71 -28.76 -20.83 17.66
C LYS A 71 -29.01 -20.28 16.26
N VAL A 72 -28.87 -21.13 15.24
CA VAL A 72 -29.17 -20.75 13.83
C VAL A 72 -30.64 -20.36 13.68
N LEU A 73 -31.56 -21.13 14.28
CA LEU A 73 -32.99 -20.80 14.26
C LEU A 73 -33.28 -19.48 14.99
N ASP A 74 -32.70 -19.28 16.19
CA ASP A 74 -32.86 -18.06 16.98
C ASP A 74 -32.34 -16.84 16.21
N GLU A 75 -31.22 -16.97 15.50
CA GLU A 75 -30.62 -15.91 14.68
C GLU A 75 -31.48 -15.59 13.44
N ILE A 76 -32.08 -16.60 12.80
CA ILE A 76 -33.03 -16.40 11.70
C ILE A 76 -34.29 -15.69 12.22
N GLU A 77 -34.85 -16.15 13.34
CA GLU A 77 -36.04 -15.55 13.95
C GLU A 77 -35.80 -14.07 14.31
N PHE A 78 -34.65 -13.78 14.93
CA PHE A 78 -34.25 -12.40 15.25
C PHE A 78 -34.21 -11.50 14.01
N ARG A 79 -33.63 -11.98 12.91
CA ARG A 79 -33.53 -11.21 11.65
C ARG A 79 -34.88 -11.00 11.00
N LEU A 80 -35.75 -12.02 10.99
CA LEU A 80 -37.11 -11.89 10.46
C LEU A 80 -37.90 -10.83 11.24
N LYS A 81 -37.75 -10.78 12.58
CA LYS A 81 -38.39 -9.75 13.42
C LYS A 81 -37.83 -8.34 13.17
N LYS A 82 -36.55 -8.21 12.82
CA LYS A 82 -35.94 -6.92 12.48
C LYS A 82 -36.18 -6.48 11.03
N HIS A 83 -36.62 -7.38 10.16
CA HIS A 83 -36.85 -7.07 8.76
C HIS A 83 -37.84 -5.91 8.61
N GLY A 84 -37.48 -4.90 7.82
CA GLY A 84 -38.28 -3.67 7.65
C GLY A 84 -38.14 -2.62 8.76
N HIS A 85 -37.41 -2.92 9.85
CA HIS A 85 -37.16 -1.98 10.95
C HIS A 85 -35.73 -1.43 10.98
N TYR A 86 -34.91 -1.75 9.96
CA TYR A 86 -33.59 -1.17 9.80
C TYR A 86 -33.70 0.32 9.52
N ARG A 87 -33.02 1.13 10.32
CA ARG A 87 -32.93 2.58 10.13
C ARG A 87 -31.65 2.92 9.39
N MET A 88 -31.72 3.89 8.50
CA MET A 88 -30.51 4.49 7.93
C MET A 88 -29.66 5.08 9.06
N PRO A 89 -28.33 4.85 9.05
CA PRO A 89 -27.43 5.53 9.96
C PRO A 89 -27.55 7.04 9.79
N ARG A 90 -27.63 7.80 10.90
CA ARG A 90 -27.92 9.24 10.90
C ARG A 90 -26.83 10.07 10.19
N ASP A 91 -25.59 9.63 10.28
CA ASP A 91 -24.41 10.42 9.86
C ASP A 91 -23.69 9.82 8.64
N ILE A 92 -24.35 8.93 7.90
CA ILE A 92 -23.72 8.20 6.80
C ILE A 92 -23.18 9.14 5.71
N ASP A 93 -23.91 10.20 5.38
CA ASP A 93 -23.50 11.17 4.36
C ASP A 93 -22.29 12.00 4.83
N VAL A 94 -22.23 12.32 6.12
CA VAL A 94 -21.11 13.04 6.74
C VAL A 94 -19.86 12.17 6.74
N ASP A 95 -19.99 10.91 7.12
CA ASP A 95 -18.88 9.96 7.09
C ASP A 95 -18.37 9.75 5.66
N ILE A 96 -19.26 9.58 4.68
CA ILE A 96 -18.89 9.45 3.25
C ILE A 96 -18.10 10.68 2.79
N ALA A 97 -18.56 11.89 3.10
CA ALA A 97 -17.88 13.12 2.72
C ALA A 97 -16.46 13.18 3.31
N ARG A 98 -16.32 12.87 4.61
CA ARG A 98 -15.02 12.79 5.29
C ARG A 98 -14.10 11.75 4.64
N TYR A 99 -14.62 10.57 4.30
CA TYR A 99 -13.82 9.54 3.64
C TYR A 99 -13.31 9.96 2.25
N GLU A 100 -14.14 10.65 1.47
CA GLU A 100 -13.73 11.17 0.16
C GLU A 100 -12.65 12.26 0.29
N GLU A 101 -12.70 13.10 1.32
CA GLU A 101 -11.63 14.08 1.62
C GLU A 101 -10.29 13.38 1.95
N MET A 102 -10.32 12.39 2.86
CA MET A 102 -9.12 11.64 3.24
C MET A 102 -8.53 10.87 2.05
N LYS A 103 -9.39 10.25 1.24
CA LYS A 103 -9.01 9.56 0.01
C LYS A 103 -8.38 10.51 -1.01
N THR A 104 -8.93 11.71 -1.17
CA THR A 104 -8.38 12.73 -2.07
C THR A 104 -6.99 13.17 -1.61
N THR A 105 -6.81 13.38 -0.31
CA THR A 105 -5.51 13.71 0.29
C THR A 105 -4.48 12.62 0.01
N LEU A 106 -4.82 11.35 0.26
CA LEU A 106 -3.93 10.22 0.02
C LEU A 106 -3.58 10.08 -1.48
N LYS A 107 -4.57 10.23 -2.37
CA LYS A 107 -4.33 10.24 -3.82
C LYS A 107 -3.35 11.34 -4.22
N GLY A 108 -3.51 12.56 -3.69
CA GLY A 108 -2.59 13.66 -3.94
C GLY A 108 -1.16 13.35 -3.51
N HIS A 109 -0.95 12.66 -2.39
CA HIS A 109 0.39 12.21 -1.98
C HIS A 109 0.97 11.18 -2.95
N VAL A 110 0.20 10.16 -3.33
CA VAL A 110 0.63 9.13 -4.28
C VAL A 110 1.00 9.75 -5.62
N GLU A 111 0.16 10.63 -6.16
CA GLU A 111 0.43 11.35 -7.41
C GLU A 111 1.70 12.20 -7.32
N ARG A 112 1.91 12.93 -6.21
CA ARG A 112 3.10 13.75 -6.01
C ARG A 112 4.39 12.93 -5.93
N ILE A 113 4.34 11.74 -5.33
CA ILE A 113 5.50 10.85 -5.21
C ILE A 113 5.86 10.19 -6.55
N ASN A 114 4.83 9.88 -7.37
CA ASN A 114 4.98 9.14 -8.62
C ASN A 114 5.03 10.01 -9.88
N ARG A 115 4.88 11.34 -9.76
CA ARG A 115 5.13 12.26 -10.88
C ARG A 115 6.61 12.60 -10.99
N PRO A 116 7.13 12.92 -12.20
CA PRO A 116 8.47 13.46 -12.37
C PRO A 116 8.69 14.68 -11.48
N TRP A 117 9.82 14.71 -10.79
CA TRP A 117 10.20 15.82 -9.93
C TRP A 117 10.91 16.89 -10.74
N LYS A 118 10.23 18.02 -10.96
CA LYS A 118 10.73 19.17 -11.71
C LYS A 118 11.35 18.72 -13.07
N ASN A 119 12.57 19.16 -13.40
CA ASN A 119 13.22 18.89 -14.69
C ASN A 119 14.07 17.60 -14.68
N THR A 120 14.10 16.87 -13.56
CA THR A 120 14.99 15.70 -13.40
C THR A 120 14.60 14.50 -14.25
N GLY A 121 13.36 14.45 -14.73
CA GLY A 121 12.82 13.28 -15.43
C GLY A 121 12.64 12.03 -14.55
N LYS A 122 12.94 12.11 -13.24
CA LYS A 122 12.79 11.02 -12.26
C LYS A 122 11.69 11.36 -11.26
N THR A 123 10.97 10.34 -10.81
CA THR A 123 9.97 10.48 -9.74
C THR A 123 10.66 10.59 -8.37
N LEU A 124 9.98 11.17 -7.38
CA LEU A 124 10.50 11.19 -6.01
C LEU A 124 10.73 9.76 -5.48
N HIS A 125 9.86 8.83 -5.84
CA HIS A 125 10.01 7.42 -5.51
C HIS A 125 11.35 6.85 -6.02
N GLU A 126 11.65 7.05 -7.30
CA GLU A 126 12.92 6.58 -7.90
C GLU A 126 14.13 7.23 -7.24
N ILE A 127 14.07 8.53 -6.96
CA ILE A 127 15.16 9.26 -6.30
C ILE A 127 15.43 8.68 -4.91
N PHE A 128 14.40 8.53 -4.07
CA PHE A 128 14.57 8.00 -2.71
C PHE A 128 14.99 6.53 -2.67
N MET A 129 14.42 5.69 -3.55
CA MET A 129 14.81 4.29 -3.66
C MET A 129 16.26 4.15 -4.11
N THR A 130 16.67 4.93 -5.12
CA THR A 130 18.04 4.94 -5.63
C THR A 130 19.02 5.42 -4.56
N ALA A 131 18.71 6.52 -3.86
CA ALA A 131 19.52 7.03 -2.76
C ALA A 131 19.66 6.01 -1.63
N THR A 132 18.57 5.34 -1.24
CA THR A 132 18.58 4.34 -0.17
C THR A 132 19.40 3.10 -0.55
N ARG A 133 19.33 2.67 -1.82
CA ARG A 133 20.16 1.58 -2.34
C ARG A 133 21.64 1.94 -2.27
N TYR A 134 22.02 3.10 -2.80
CA TYR A 134 23.42 3.53 -2.79
C TYR A 134 23.97 3.78 -1.38
N ARG A 135 23.16 4.28 -0.45
CA ARG A 135 23.56 4.41 0.96
C ARG A 135 23.92 3.07 1.63
N ARG A 136 23.35 1.95 1.16
CA ARG A 136 23.71 0.62 1.67
C ARG A 136 24.95 0.05 1.00
N GLU A 137 25.17 0.36 -0.27
CA GLU A 137 26.30 -0.16 -1.05
C GLU A 137 27.59 0.63 -0.80
N ILE A 138 27.48 1.95 -0.65
CA ILE A 138 28.60 2.85 -0.42
C ILE A 138 28.73 3.01 1.09
N GLY A 139 29.75 2.38 1.69
CA GLY A 139 30.06 2.47 3.12
C GLY A 139 30.56 3.85 3.59
N ILE A 140 30.19 4.93 2.90
CA ILE A 140 30.55 6.32 3.17
C ILE A 140 29.28 7.03 3.63
N ASN A 141 29.40 7.93 4.61
CA ASN A 141 28.27 8.75 5.01
C ASN A 141 27.82 9.64 3.82
N PRO A 142 26.59 9.47 3.30
CA PRO A 142 26.06 10.23 2.17
C PRO A 142 25.99 11.74 2.42
N ASP A 143 25.91 12.18 3.68
CA ASP A 143 25.86 13.61 4.02
C ASP A 143 27.19 14.32 3.67
N VAL A 144 28.27 13.56 3.53
CA VAL A 144 29.59 14.05 3.08
C VAL A 144 29.64 14.16 1.54
N LEU A 145 28.74 13.47 0.83
CA LEU A 145 28.62 13.46 -0.63
C LEU A 145 27.39 14.27 -1.04
N HIS A 146 27.35 15.54 -0.67
CA HIS A 146 26.32 16.47 -1.15
C HIS A 146 26.91 17.36 -2.25
N PRO A 147 26.71 17.05 -3.55
CA PRO A 147 27.11 17.97 -4.60
C PRO A 147 26.32 19.28 -4.44
N GLU A 148 27.03 20.38 -4.26
CA GLU A 148 26.43 21.71 -4.16
C GLU A 148 26.01 22.23 -5.53
N GLY A 149 24.98 23.08 -5.56
CA GLY A 149 24.53 23.74 -6.78
C GLY A 149 23.63 22.91 -7.69
N TYR A 150 23.21 21.70 -7.27
CA TYR A 150 22.18 20.93 -7.99
C TYR A 150 20.85 20.89 -7.23
N ASP A 151 19.76 21.13 -7.94
CA ASP A 151 18.39 21.01 -7.47
C ASP A 151 17.50 20.42 -8.56
N GLY A 152 16.20 20.31 -8.31
CA GLY A 152 15.31 19.71 -9.31
C GLY A 152 15.09 20.58 -10.56
N GLU A 153 15.47 21.86 -10.57
CA GLU A 153 15.33 22.73 -11.76
C GLU A 153 16.52 22.60 -12.70
N ASN A 154 17.72 22.48 -12.14
CA ASN A 154 18.95 22.47 -12.92
C ASN A 154 19.58 21.08 -13.12
N LEU A 155 19.10 20.03 -12.42
CA LEU A 155 19.52 18.64 -12.63
C LEU A 155 18.70 17.98 -13.77
N ASP A 156 18.64 18.64 -14.91
CA ASP A 156 17.98 18.12 -16.11
C ASP A 156 18.77 16.95 -16.76
N ALA A 157 18.21 16.36 -17.82
CA ALA A 157 18.87 15.25 -18.53
C ALA A 157 20.27 15.60 -19.07
N THR A 158 20.51 16.88 -19.42
CA THR A 158 21.81 17.34 -19.92
C THR A 158 22.83 17.41 -18.78
N ALA A 159 22.43 17.99 -17.65
CA ALA A 159 23.25 18.05 -16.44
C ALA A 159 23.59 16.65 -15.92
N GLN A 160 22.62 15.72 -15.95
CA GLN A 160 22.83 14.32 -15.58
C GLN A 160 23.88 13.65 -16.48
N ARG A 161 23.77 13.79 -17.81
CA ARG A 161 24.79 13.23 -18.74
C ARG A 161 26.17 13.82 -18.52
N ARG A 162 26.29 15.14 -18.31
CA ARG A 162 27.58 15.78 -18.02
C ARG A 162 28.22 15.21 -16.75
N MET A 163 27.42 14.96 -15.72
CA MET A 163 27.91 14.40 -14.47
C MET A 163 28.35 12.93 -14.64
N GLU A 164 27.61 12.14 -15.40
CA GLU A 164 28.00 10.77 -15.78
C GLU A 164 29.32 10.76 -16.56
N ASP A 165 29.48 11.65 -17.55
CA ASP A 165 30.71 11.80 -18.34
C ASP A 165 31.90 12.19 -17.45
N GLN A 166 31.71 13.11 -16.49
CA GLN A 166 32.73 13.50 -15.53
C GLN A 166 33.15 12.33 -14.62
N VAL A 167 32.20 11.58 -14.07
CA VAL A 167 32.50 10.41 -13.24
C VAL A 167 33.24 9.34 -14.04
N ALA A 168 32.82 9.07 -15.28
CA ALA A 168 33.50 8.13 -16.16
C ALA A 168 34.94 8.59 -16.50
N ALA A 169 35.16 9.89 -16.71
CA ALA A 169 36.48 10.46 -16.93
C ALA A 169 37.37 10.30 -15.69
N PHE A 170 36.86 10.58 -14.48
CA PHE A 170 37.60 10.38 -13.23
C PHE A 170 37.97 8.92 -12.98
N GLN A 171 37.06 7.99 -13.26
CA GLN A 171 37.36 6.55 -13.20
C GLN A 171 38.51 6.20 -14.15
N LYS A 172 38.47 6.66 -15.41
CA LYS A 172 39.56 6.42 -16.38
C LYS A 172 40.91 6.96 -15.90
N ILE A 173 40.94 8.14 -15.29
CA ILE A 173 42.17 8.72 -14.72
C ILE A 173 42.65 7.87 -13.53
N GLY A 174 41.76 7.47 -12.62
CA GLY A 174 42.09 6.61 -11.48
C GLY A 174 42.62 5.23 -11.90
N TYR A 175 42.04 4.62 -12.94
CA TYR A 175 42.52 3.35 -13.50
C TYR A 175 43.82 3.51 -14.30
N SER A 176 44.00 4.64 -15.01
CA SER A 176 45.24 4.94 -15.75
C SER A 176 46.41 5.29 -14.82
N SER A 177 46.14 5.80 -13.63
CA SER A 177 47.17 6.09 -12.62
C SER A 177 47.65 4.85 -11.88
N ASN A 178 46.97 3.70 -12.01
CA ASN A 178 47.37 2.44 -11.36
C ASN A 178 48.44 1.65 -12.13
N ARG A 179 49.12 2.27 -13.11
CA ARG A 179 50.31 1.71 -13.78
C ARG A 179 51.61 2.44 -13.49
N VAL A 180 51.61 3.48 -12.64
CA VAL A 180 52.85 4.10 -12.18
C VAL A 180 52.75 4.39 -10.69
N GLY A 181 53.33 3.47 -9.90
CA GLY A 181 53.94 3.74 -8.59
C GLY A 181 53.06 4.30 -7.47
N ASN A 182 52.94 3.52 -6.38
CA ASN A 182 52.65 3.94 -5.01
C ASN A 182 52.87 5.44 -4.73
N VAL A 183 51.84 6.27 -4.84
CA VAL A 183 51.68 7.47 -3.98
C VAL A 183 50.19 7.68 -3.74
N ILE A 184 49.78 7.35 -2.51
CA ILE A 184 48.53 7.79 -1.91
C ILE A 184 48.65 9.31 -1.75
N LEU A 185 47.89 10.10 -2.51
CA LEU A 185 47.58 11.48 -2.13
C LEU A 185 46.12 11.54 -1.68
N ILE A 186 45.97 11.42 -0.37
CA ILE A 186 44.78 11.77 0.39
C ILE A 186 44.80 13.28 0.64
N THR A 187 43.68 13.92 0.28
CA THR A 187 43.11 15.20 0.81
C THR A 187 43.77 16.54 0.49
N LYS A 188 42.97 17.47 -0.05
CA LYS A 188 42.09 18.35 0.74
C LYS A 188 40.69 18.38 0.14
#